data_AF-K1S565-F1
#
_entry.id   AF-K1S565-F1
#
_cell.length_a   1.000
_cell.length_b   1.000
_cell.length_c   1.000
_cell.angle_alpha   90.00
_cell.angle_beta   90.00
_cell.angle_gamma   90.00
#
_symmetry.space_group_name_H-M   'P 1'
#
loop_
_entity.id
_entity.type
_entity.pdbx_description
1 polymer ?
#
loop_
_entity_poly.entity_id
_entity_poly.type
_entity_poly.pdbx_seq_one_letter_code
_entity_poly.pdbx_strand_id
1 'polypeptide(L)'
;QKLVDAKTIYGHRLTAQCPTDKVNDPVLYPGWRGQKDNWEEMGLNYGSSTPATNLAIKGLFEIVSEEEAASLESQGYAKVNWGIDLVDYRDEYDKYLFWDYDYVSAPIYLWPFTPNVMAAGGFTNGYGFKQE
;
A
#
# COMPACT_ATOMS: atom_id res chain seq x y z
N GLN A 1 -4.34 9.58 5.60
CA GLN A 1 -4.33 8.67 4.43
C GLN A 1 -5.74 8.34 3.98
N LYS A 2 -5.92 7.95 2.71
CA LYS A 2 -7.21 7.56 2.11
C LYS A 2 -7.00 6.46 1.07
N LEU A 3 -7.89 5.48 1.04
CA LEU A 3 -7.95 4.49 -0.03
C LEU A 3 -8.66 5.08 -1.27
N VAL A 4 -8.07 4.91 -2.45
CA VAL A 4 -8.49 5.59 -3.68
C VAL A 4 -8.59 4.62 -4.85
N ASP A 5 -9.68 4.72 -5.61
CA ASP A 5 -9.82 4.10 -6.93
C ASP A 5 -9.11 4.98 -7.97
N ALA A 6 -7.83 4.70 -8.18
CA ALA A 6 -7.00 5.50 -9.09
C ALA A 6 -7.38 5.30 -10.56
N LYS A 7 -7.87 4.12 -10.93
CA LYS A 7 -8.30 3.80 -12.30
C LYS A 7 -9.47 4.67 -12.71
N THR A 8 -10.48 4.86 -11.85
CA THR A 8 -11.62 5.72 -12.16
C THR A 8 -11.20 7.19 -12.27
N ILE A 9 -10.30 7.65 -11.42
CA ILE A 9 -9.94 9.08 -11.36
C ILE A 9 -8.99 9.48 -12.50
N TYR A 10 -8.09 8.60 -12.92
CA TYR A 10 -7.01 8.96 -13.84
C TYR A 10 -6.79 7.96 -15.00
N GLY A 11 -7.57 6.88 -15.08
CA GLY A 11 -7.36 5.79 -16.03
C GLY A 11 -6.27 4.80 -15.61
N HIS A 12 -6.14 3.73 -16.39
CA HIS A 12 -5.08 2.72 -16.21
C HIS A 12 -3.70 3.32 -16.50
N ARG A 13 -2.73 2.97 -15.66
CA ARG A 13 -1.35 3.44 -15.81
C ARG A 13 -0.37 2.52 -15.12
N LEU A 14 0.74 2.29 -15.79
CA LEU A 14 1.92 1.69 -15.21
C LEU A 14 2.76 2.80 -14.59
N THR A 15 2.60 3.07 -13.30
CA THR A 15 3.36 4.14 -12.64
C THR A 15 4.76 3.64 -12.32
N ALA A 16 5.70 3.76 -13.25
CA ALA A 16 7.12 3.60 -12.92
C ALA A 16 7.68 4.87 -12.25
N GLN A 17 7.12 6.04 -12.59
CA GLN A 17 7.51 7.36 -12.08
C GLN A 17 6.28 8.29 -11.99
N CYS A 18 6.29 9.21 -11.02
CA CYS A 18 5.29 10.29 -10.94
C CYS A 18 5.56 11.33 -12.05
N PRO A 19 4.54 11.82 -12.77
CA PRO A 19 4.71 12.93 -13.72
C PRO A 19 5.27 14.19 -13.03
N THR A 20 6.18 14.89 -13.70
CA THR A 20 6.89 16.06 -13.16
C THR A 20 5.95 17.20 -12.73
N ASP A 21 4.80 17.36 -13.40
CA ASP A 21 3.78 18.36 -13.09
C ASP A 21 2.79 17.91 -11.99
N LYS A 22 2.96 16.70 -11.46
CA LYS A 22 2.05 16.07 -10.48
C LYS A 22 2.74 15.60 -9.21
N VAL A 23 3.91 16.17 -8.89
CA VAL A 23 4.72 15.84 -7.70
C VAL A 23 4.02 16.05 -6.35
N ASN A 24 2.87 16.72 -6.33
CA ASN A 24 2.08 16.92 -5.10
C ASN A 24 0.83 16.01 -5.03
N ASP A 25 0.64 15.16 -6.05
CA ASP A 25 -0.46 14.22 -6.11
C ASP A 25 -0.03 12.86 -5.51
N PRO A 26 -0.44 12.56 -4.26
CA PRO A 26 0.01 11.36 -3.55
C PRO A 26 -0.50 10.07 -4.18
N VAL A 27 -1.52 10.12 -5.06
CA VAL A 27 -2.01 8.93 -5.78
C VAL A 27 -1.03 8.53 -6.88
N LEU A 28 -0.26 9.48 -7.41
CA LEU A 28 0.61 9.27 -8.57
C LEU A 28 2.02 8.86 -8.20
N TYR A 29 2.37 8.94 -6.92
CA TYR A 29 3.65 8.46 -6.44
C TYR A 29 3.66 6.93 -6.44
N PRO A 30 4.50 6.30 -7.27
CA PRO A 30 4.59 4.86 -7.29
C PRO A 30 5.25 4.33 -6.02
N GLY A 31 4.79 3.16 -5.55
CA GLY A 31 5.57 2.35 -4.62
C GLY A 31 6.83 1.78 -5.31
N TRP A 32 7.65 1.07 -4.55
CA TRP A 32 8.95 0.50 -4.97
C TRP A 32 8.96 -0.29 -6.31
N ARG A 33 7.82 -0.80 -6.78
CA ARG A 33 7.68 -1.55 -8.05
C ARG A 33 6.65 -0.98 -9.02
N GLY A 34 6.22 0.26 -8.78
CA GLY A 34 5.09 0.84 -9.49
C GLY A 34 3.77 0.15 -9.18
N GLN A 35 2.72 0.60 -9.85
CA GLN A 35 1.40 0.04 -9.71
C GLN A 35 0.84 -0.39 -11.06
N LYS A 36 0.19 -1.56 -11.08
CA LYS A 36 -0.75 -1.98 -12.12
C LYS A 36 -2.13 -2.02 -11.47
N ASP A 37 -3.09 -1.28 -12.01
CA ASP A 37 -4.48 -1.21 -11.52
C ASP A 37 -5.49 -1.76 -12.54
N ASN A 38 -4.99 -2.41 -13.58
CA ASN A 38 -5.81 -3.11 -14.57
C ASN A 38 -5.53 -4.62 -14.55
N TRP A 39 -5.75 -5.22 -13.39
CA TRP A 39 -5.65 -6.67 -13.20
C TRP A 39 -6.79 -7.43 -13.88
N GLU A 40 -7.92 -6.77 -14.16
CA GLU A 40 -9.06 -7.32 -14.92
C GLU A 40 -8.67 -7.82 -16.32
N GLU A 41 -7.76 -7.13 -17.03
CA GLU A 41 -7.21 -7.60 -18.32
C GLU A 41 -6.51 -8.97 -18.21
N MET A 42 -6.08 -9.34 -17.01
CA MET A 42 -5.46 -10.64 -16.72
C MET A 42 -6.48 -11.66 -16.18
N GLY A 43 -7.77 -11.35 -16.25
CA GLY A 43 -8.85 -12.20 -15.74
C GLY A 43 -9.02 -12.20 -14.22
N LEU A 44 -8.41 -11.23 -13.52
CA LEU A 44 -8.47 -11.11 -12.06
C LEU A 44 -9.66 -10.26 -11.63
N ASN A 45 -10.29 -10.63 -10.53
CA ASN A 45 -11.49 -9.96 -10.01
C ASN A 45 -11.19 -9.29 -8.67
N TYR A 46 -11.35 -7.97 -8.61
CA TYR A 46 -11.14 -7.19 -7.39
C TYR A 46 -12.24 -7.38 -6.33
N GLY A 47 -13.34 -8.06 -6.66
CA GLY A 47 -14.52 -8.19 -5.78
C GLY A 47 -15.37 -6.92 -5.67
N SER A 48 -15.02 -5.86 -6.41
CA SER A 48 -15.74 -4.58 -6.48
C SER A 48 -15.53 -3.93 -7.86
N SER A 49 -16.53 -3.18 -8.34
CA SER A 49 -16.43 -2.38 -9.57
C SER A 49 -15.66 -1.06 -9.40
N THR A 50 -15.37 -0.67 -8.16
CA THR A 50 -14.57 0.52 -7.80
C THR A 50 -13.46 0.12 -6.83
N PRO A 51 -12.48 -0.67 -7.28
CA PRO A 51 -11.44 -1.17 -6.41
C PRO A 51 -10.55 -0.02 -5.91
N ALA A 52 -10.38 0.09 -4.60
CA ALA A 52 -9.44 1.05 -4.03
C ALA A 52 -8.01 0.51 -4.12
N THR A 53 -7.38 0.70 -5.28
CA THR A 53 -6.06 0.16 -5.63
C THR A 53 -4.90 0.92 -4.99
N ASN A 54 -5.13 2.16 -4.52
CA ASN A 54 -4.08 3.04 -4.03
C ASN A 54 -4.35 3.48 -2.59
N LEU A 55 -3.27 3.62 -1.83
CA LEU A 55 -3.27 4.38 -0.58
C LEU A 55 -2.65 5.76 -0.82
N ALA A 56 -3.47 6.80 -0.75
CA ALA A 56 -3.03 8.18 -0.84
C ALA A 56 -2.61 8.71 0.54
N ILE A 57 -1.36 9.16 0.68
CA ILE A 57 -0.83 9.74 1.92
C ILE A 57 -0.43 11.19 1.66
N LYS A 58 -1.26 12.13 2.13
CA LYS A 58 -0.89 13.53 2.30
C LYS A 58 -0.08 13.66 3.60
N GLY A 59 1.02 14.41 3.57
CA GLY A 59 1.99 14.45 4.67
C GLY A 59 3.29 13.68 4.45
N LEU A 60 3.39 12.89 3.37
CA LEU A 60 4.56 12.03 3.12
C LEU A 60 5.83 12.83 2.80
N PHE A 61 5.70 13.88 2.00
CA PHE A 61 6.83 14.69 1.53
C PHE A 61 6.87 16.07 2.19
N GLU A 62 5.70 16.62 2.52
CA GLU A 62 5.55 17.96 3.10
C GLU A 62 4.63 17.88 4.30
N ILE A 63 4.93 18.66 5.34
CA ILE A 63 4.11 18.72 6.55
C ILE A 63 2.77 19.38 6.20
N VAL A 64 1.68 18.72 6.57
CA VAL A 64 0.32 19.22 6.42
C VAL A 64 0.03 20.21 7.56
N SER A 65 -0.44 21.42 7.24
CA SER A 65 -0.86 22.40 8.25
C SER A 65 -2.17 21.98 8.93
N GLU A 66 -2.52 22.60 10.06
CA GLU A 66 -3.80 22.29 10.73
C GLU A 66 -5.02 22.64 9.86
N GLU A 67 -4.94 23.73 9.10
CA GLU A 67 -6.01 24.15 8.17
C GLU A 67 -6.15 23.16 7.01
N GLU A 68 -5.03 22.69 6.45
CA GLU A 68 -5.05 21.68 5.39
C GLU A 68 -5.56 20.34 5.93
N ALA A 69 -5.19 19.96 7.16
CA ALA A 69 -5.67 18.75 7.80
C ALA A 69 -7.21 18.73 7.90
N ALA A 70 -7.83 19.83 8.34
CA ALA A 70 -9.29 19.94 8.41
C ALA A 70 -9.95 19.80 7.01
N SER A 71 -9.34 20.39 5.99
CA SER A 71 -9.80 20.23 4.60
C SER A 71 -9.69 18.77 4.14
N LEU A 72 -8.59 18.09 4.45
CA LEU A 72 -8.37 16.70 4.08
C LEU A 72 -9.33 15.74 4.77
N GLU A 73 -9.68 15.99 6.03
CA GLU A 73 -10.71 15.21 6.75
C GLU A 73 -12.06 15.30 6.04
N SER A 74 -12.46 16.49 5.57
CA SER A 74 -13.68 16.66 4.79
C SER A 74 -13.67 15.91 3.44
N GLN A 75 -12.47 15.66 2.89
CA GLN A 75 -12.26 14.87 1.67
C GLN A 75 -12.18 13.35 1.94
N GLY A 76 -12.34 12.93 3.20
CA GLY A 76 -12.32 11.54 3.62
C GLY A 76 -10.92 10.98 3.91
N TYR A 77 -9.93 11.83 4.15
CA TYR A 77 -8.63 11.37 4.67
C TYR A 77 -8.74 11.17 6.19
N ALA A 78 -8.16 10.08 6.68
CA ALA A 78 -8.00 9.84 8.10
C ALA A 78 -6.60 10.24 8.57
N LYS A 79 -6.48 10.97 9.69
CA LYS A 79 -5.19 11.20 10.35
C LYS A 79 -4.66 9.87 10.89
N VAL A 80 -3.39 9.59 10.62
CA VAL A 80 -2.72 8.34 10.99
C VAL A 80 -1.31 8.66 11.46
N ASN A 81 -0.83 7.91 12.45
CA ASN A 81 0.45 8.15 13.12
C ASN A 81 1.66 7.57 12.36
N TRP A 82 1.52 7.23 11.07
CA TRP A 82 2.56 6.54 10.29
C TRP A 82 3.95 7.19 10.39
N GLY A 83 4.04 8.52 10.37
CA GLY A 83 5.32 9.24 10.42
C GLY A 83 5.96 9.27 11.80
N ILE A 84 5.15 9.42 12.87
CA ILE A 84 5.66 9.42 14.24
C ILE A 84 5.99 7.99 14.69
N ASP A 85 5.20 7.01 14.29
CA ASP A 85 5.45 5.60 14.56
C ASP A 85 6.80 5.15 13.95
N LEU A 86 7.14 5.61 12.73
CA LEU A 86 8.46 5.35 12.14
C LEU A 86 9.63 5.89 12.97
N VAL A 87 9.43 7.02 13.65
CA VAL A 87 10.46 7.64 14.51
C VAL A 87 10.51 6.95 15.87
N ASP A 88 9.36 6.71 16.49
CA ASP A 88 9.23 6.10 17.81
C ASP A 88 9.70 4.64 17.81
N TYR A 89 9.41 3.90 16.72
CA TYR A 89 9.80 2.50 16.53
C TYR A 89 10.98 2.35 15.56
N ARG A 90 11.83 3.36 15.45
CA ARG A 90 12.94 3.39 14.48
C ARG A 90 13.79 2.12 14.47
N ASP A 91 14.12 1.57 15.63
CA ASP A 91 14.94 0.36 15.73
C ASP A 91 14.23 -0.87 15.11
N GLU A 92 12.89 -0.94 15.15
CA GLU A 92 12.14 -2.01 14.48
C GLU A 92 12.30 -1.94 12.96
N TYR A 93 12.23 -0.74 12.39
CA TYR A 93 12.35 -0.50 10.96
C TYR A 93 13.80 -0.55 10.44
N ASP A 94 14.75 -0.02 11.20
CA ASP A 94 16.16 0.12 10.78
C ASP A 94 17.01 -1.11 11.16
N LYS A 95 16.75 -1.73 12.31
CA LYS A 95 17.63 -2.78 12.86
C LYS A 95 16.98 -4.15 12.85
N TYR A 96 15.70 -4.25 13.21
CA TYR A 96 15.06 -5.55 13.46
C TYR A 96 14.63 -6.32 12.22
N LEU A 97 14.47 -5.66 11.08
CA LEU A 97 14.03 -6.30 9.83
C LEU A 97 14.92 -7.49 9.41
N PHE A 98 16.22 -7.41 9.71
CA PHE A 98 17.21 -8.48 9.46
C PHE A 98 18.14 -8.67 10.67
N TRP A 99 17.65 -8.42 11.87
CA TRP A 99 18.47 -8.60 13.07
C TRP A 99 18.88 -10.06 13.21
N ASP A 100 20.18 -10.29 13.39
CA ASP A 100 20.81 -11.61 13.38
C ASP A 100 20.57 -12.43 12.09
N TYR A 101 20.28 -11.76 10.95
CA TYR A 101 20.22 -12.43 9.65
C TYR A 101 21.61 -12.92 9.22
N ASP A 102 21.84 -14.21 9.38
CA ASP A 102 22.96 -14.91 8.78
C ASP A 102 22.49 -15.59 7.49
N TYR A 103 22.94 -15.12 6.32
CA TYR A 103 22.53 -15.70 5.04
C TYR A 103 22.91 -17.19 4.86
N VAL A 104 23.84 -17.72 5.66
CA VAL A 104 24.27 -19.13 5.62
C VAL A 104 23.34 -20.02 6.45
N SER A 105 22.86 -19.50 7.58
CA SER A 105 22.00 -20.22 8.53
C SER A 105 20.53 -19.81 8.43
N ALA A 106 20.22 -18.74 7.68
CA ALA A 106 18.90 -18.19 7.51
C ALA A 106 17.99 -19.31 7.01
N PRO A 107 17.10 -19.82 7.87
CA PRO A 107 16.19 -20.83 7.43
C PRO A 107 15.30 -20.20 6.37
N ILE A 108 15.32 -20.75 5.15
CA ILE A 108 14.27 -20.51 4.16
C ILE A 108 13.01 -21.19 4.72
N TYR A 109 12.39 -20.58 5.73
CA TYR A 109 11.09 -21.02 6.21
C TYR A 109 10.06 -20.53 5.20
N LEU A 110 9.79 -21.36 4.21
CA LEU A 110 8.43 -21.45 3.71
C LEU A 110 7.62 -21.98 4.89
N TRP A 111 6.83 -21.14 5.55
CA TRP A 111 5.82 -21.62 6.50
C TRP A 111 4.57 -21.93 5.68
N PRO A 112 4.37 -23.17 5.20
CA PRO A 112 3.15 -23.50 4.48
C PRO A 112 2.00 -23.28 5.46
N PHE A 113 1.06 -22.42 5.07
CA PHE A 113 -0.20 -22.36 5.78
C PHE A 113 -0.84 -23.75 5.70
N THR A 114 -1.27 -24.26 6.85
CA THR A 114 -2.03 -25.50 6.87
C THR A 114 -3.36 -25.26 6.13
N PRO A 115 -3.96 -26.29 5.50
CA PRO A 115 -5.23 -26.13 4.80
C PRO A 115 -6.32 -25.47 5.64
N ASN A 116 -6.33 -25.70 6.96
CA ASN A 116 -7.28 -25.07 7.88
C ASN A 116 -7.04 -23.56 8.04
N VAL A 117 -5.78 -23.11 8.04
CA VAL A 117 -5.43 -21.69 8.14
C VAL A 117 -5.78 -20.97 6.83
N MET A 118 -5.58 -21.63 5.68
CA MET A 118 -6.03 -21.11 4.38
C MET A 118 -7.56 -21.01 4.29
N ALA A 119 -8.28 -22.00 4.83
CA ALA A 119 -9.74 -22.06 4.74
C ALA A 119 -10.48 -21.12 5.73
N ALA A 120 -9.93 -20.92 6.93
CA ALA A 120 -10.61 -20.20 8.02
C ALA A 120 -9.93 -18.89 8.44
N GLY A 121 -8.70 -18.63 8.00
CA GLY A 121 -7.90 -17.49 8.46
C GLY A 121 -8.29 -16.13 7.86
N GLY A 122 -9.23 -16.11 6.91
CA GLY A 122 -9.69 -14.86 6.28
C GLY A 122 -8.61 -14.16 5.43
N PHE A 123 -7.53 -14.86 5.08
CA PHE A 123 -6.46 -14.32 4.25
C PHE A 123 -6.97 -14.04 2.86
N THR A 124 -7.17 -12.77 2.53
CA THR A 124 -7.44 -12.34 1.16
C THR A 124 -6.11 -12.05 0.48
N ASN A 125 -5.82 -12.65 -0.68
CA ASN A 125 -4.56 -12.38 -1.36
C ASN A 125 -4.42 -10.90 -1.81
N GLY A 126 -5.51 -10.13 -1.79
CA GLY A 126 -5.51 -8.67 -2.03
C GLY A 126 -5.20 -8.26 -3.47
N TYR A 127 -4.77 -9.20 -4.31
CA TYR A 127 -4.38 -9.03 -5.70
C TYR A 127 -5.41 -9.59 -6.70
N GLY A 128 -6.60 -9.99 -6.23
CA GLY A 128 -7.70 -10.42 -7.09
C GLY A 128 -7.51 -11.77 -7.79
N PHE A 129 -6.50 -12.56 -7.39
CA PHE A 129 -6.43 -13.96 -7.82
C PHE A 129 -7.42 -14.81 -7.04
N LYS A 130 -7.78 -15.96 -7.62
CA LYS A 130 -8.54 -16.97 -6.90
C LYS A 130 -7.79 -17.37 -5.62
N GLN A 131 -8.56 -17.46 -4.55
CA GLN A 131 -8.19 -18.21 -3.36
C GLN A 131 -8.24 -19.69 -3.75
N GLU A 132 -7.08 -20.33 -3.85
CA GLU A 132 -6.95 -21.78 -3.99
C GLU A 132 -6.42 -22.37 -2.69
#